data_AF-A0A957WW62-F1
#
_entry.id   AF-A0A957WW62-F1
#
_cell.length_a   1.000
_cell.length_b   1.000
_cell.length_c   1.000
_cell.angle_alpha   90.00
_cell.angle_beta   90.00
_cell.angle_gamma   90.00
#
_symmetry.space_group_name_H-M   'P 1'
#
loop_
_entity.id
_entity.type
_entity.pdbx_description
1 polymer ?
#
loop_
_entity_poly.entity_id
_entity_poly.type
_entity_poly.pdbx_seq_one_letter_code
_entity_poly.pdbx_strand_id
1 'polypeptide(L)'
;MLPNFLGIGAPRAGTTWIARNLAQHPDIFIPHKKELHFFDANFEKGLPYYEAEFQGWHNEKAVGEITPKYLHHEDVANRIKATLPHAKLIVSLRNPIDRAYSSYWKSRASFPDEKLTTFAERRKVLPDLIEAGLYHKHLERYFQNFPREQITVLLFDDIEARPDSVLRDLFAFLEVDPTFVPSTLHNKINAGAAQGQMGRSKILEMLARTFGRLHMAKMSATLEAANSSELPPMSPEIRAELTEIYRQPNAILQEMLDRDLSVWR
;
A
#
# COMPACT_ATOMS: atom_id res chain seq x y z
N MET A 1 -22.87 -11.39 -6.65
CA MET A 1 -22.16 -10.41 -7.52
C MET A 1 -20.69 -10.48 -7.16
N LEU A 2 -19.82 -10.49 -8.15
CA LEU A 2 -18.37 -10.54 -8.01
C LEU A 2 -17.72 -9.22 -8.47
N PRO A 3 -16.56 -8.84 -7.93
CA PRO A 3 -15.86 -7.64 -8.36
C PRO A 3 -15.31 -7.78 -9.78
N ASN A 4 -15.21 -6.66 -10.49
CA ASN A 4 -14.59 -6.54 -11.80
C ASN A 4 -13.23 -5.81 -11.76
N PHE A 5 -12.78 -5.35 -10.59
CA PHE A 5 -11.39 -4.95 -10.40
C PHE A 5 -10.84 -5.33 -9.02
N LEU A 6 -9.51 -5.47 -8.92
CA LEU A 6 -8.79 -5.76 -7.68
C LEU A 6 -7.56 -4.86 -7.54
N GLY A 7 -7.37 -4.22 -6.39
CA GLY A 7 -6.09 -3.63 -5.99
C GLY A 7 -5.22 -4.66 -5.30
N ILE A 8 -4.31 -5.27 -6.05
CA ILE A 8 -3.58 -6.46 -5.61
C ILE A 8 -2.29 -6.16 -4.86
N GLY A 9 -1.76 -4.94 -4.94
CA GLY A 9 -0.49 -4.61 -4.31
C GLY A 9 0.02 -3.22 -4.64
N ALA A 10 1.19 -2.85 -4.13
CA ALA A 10 1.95 -3.52 -3.07
C ALA A 10 1.64 -2.90 -1.69
N PRO A 11 1.83 -3.62 -0.58
CA PRO A 11 1.72 -3.02 0.74
C PRO A 11 2.72 -1.88 0.89
N ARG A 12 2.30 -0.79 1.56
CA ARG A 12 3.11 0.42 1.81
C ARG A 12 3.47 1.25 0.56
N ALA A 13 2.73 1.06 -0.53
CA ALA A 13 2.89 1.79 -1.78
C ALA A 13 1.62 2.58 -2.17
N GLY A 14 0.96 3.24 -1.22
CA GLY A 14 -0.15 4.16 -1.57
C GLY A 14 -1.54 3.54 -1.76
N THR A 15 -1.70 2.23 -1.58
CA THR A 15 -3.00 1.53 -1.76
C THR A 15 -4.15 2.08 -0.91
N THR A 16 -3.86 2.68 0.25
CA THR A 16 -4.89 3.34 1.07
C THR A 16 -5.36 4.67 0.48
N TRP A 17 -4.46 5.43 -0.18
CA TRP A 17 -4.84 6.62 -0.92
C TRP A 17 -5.69 6.24 -2.13
N ILE A 18 -5.30 5.18 -2.85
CA ILE A 18 -6.08 4.64 -3.98
C ILE A 18 -7.49 4.25 -3.52
N ALA A 19 -7.60 3.43 -2.47
CA ALA A 19 -8.89 2.99 -1.94
C ALA A 19 -9.83 4.16 -1.56
N ARG A 20 -9.28 5.17 -0.88
CA ARG A 20 -10.07 6.34 -0.43
C ARG A 20 -10.57 7.19 -1.60
N ASN A 21 -9.75 7.40 -2.62
CA ASN A 21 -10.14 8.22 -3.78
C ASN A 21 -11.10 7.46 -4.70
N LEU A 22 -10.88 6.15 -4.92
CA LEU A 22 -11.80 5.32 -5.69
C LEU A 22 -13.18 5.23 -5.03
N ALA A 23 -13.25 5.03 -3.70
CA ALA A 23 -14.51 4.90 -2.97
C ALA A 23 -15.37 6.19 -2.92
N GLN A 24 -14.85 7.33 -3.39
CA GLN A 24 -15.62 8.57 -3.52
C GLN A 24 -16.29 8.73 -4.88
N HIS A 25 -15.86 7.97 -5.89
CA HIS A 25 -16.40 8.10 -7.24
C HIS A 25 -17.82 7.47 -7.29
N PRO A 26 -18.84 8.16 -7.83
CA PRO A 26 -20.23 7.68 -7.80
C PRO A 26 -20.46 6.36 -8.56
N ASP A 27 -19.71 6.11 -9.63
CA ASP A 27 -19.76 4.86 -10.39
C ASP A 27 -18.76 3.78 -9.89
N ILE A 28 -18.19 3.91 -8.69
CA ILE A 28 -17.29 2.90 -8.09
C ILE A 28 -17.82 2.42 -6.74
N PHE A 29 -17.99 1.10 -6.61
CA PHE A 29 -18.28 0.45 -5.33
C PHE A 29 -17.05 -0.31 -4.80
N ILE A 30 -16.68 0.00 -3.54
CA ILE A 30 -15.71 -0.77 -2.76
C ILE A 30 -16.33 -1.05 -1.38
N PRO A 31 -16.33 -2.30 -0.89
CA PRO A 31 -16.81 -2.62 0.45
C PRO A 31 -16.12 -1.78 1.54
N HIS A 32 -16.86 -1.39 2.57
CA HIS A 32 -16.28 -0.64 3.71
C HIS A 32 -15.17 -1.42 4.44
N LYS A 33 -15.29 -2.76 4.46
CA LYS A 33 -14.25 -3.62 5.00
C LYS A 33 -13.02 -3.56 4.11
N LYS A 34 -11.96 -2.95 4.63
CA LYS A 34 -10.67 -2.86 3.95
C LYS A 34 -9.96 -4.22 3.98
N GLU A 35 -9.33 -4.59 2.87
CA GLU A 35 -8.52 -5.81 2.70
C GLU A 35 -9.33 -7.09 3.01
N LEU A 36 -10.03 -7.63 2.00
CA LEU A 36 -10.93 -8.77 2.18
C LEU A 36 -10.20 -10.09 2.41
N HIS A 37 -8.94 -10.18 1.94
CA HIS A 37 -8.12 -11.38 2.08
C HIS A 37 -8.81 -12.66 1.59
N PHE A 38 -9.67 -12.55 0.57
CA PHE A 38 -10.32 -13.70 -0.05
C PHE A 38 -9.31 -14.62 -0.74
N PHE A 39 -8.59 -14.13 -1.75
CA PHE A 39 -7.73 -14.99 -2.56
C PHE A 39 -6.48 -15.55 -1.84
N ASP A 40 -6.01 -14.92 -0.77
CA ASP A 40 -4.83 -15.36 0.00
C ASP A 40 -5.20 -16.22 1.23
N ALA A 41 -6.10 -15.74 2.10
CA ALA A 41 -6.36 -16.37 3.41
C ALA A 41 -7.74 -17.01 3.57
N ASN A 42 -8.74 -16.61 2.77
CA ASN A 42 -10.13 -17.01 2.95
C ASN A 42 -10.71 -17.75 1.73
N PHE A 43 -9.87 -18.22 0.81
CA PHE A 43 -10.32 -18.78 -0.47
C PHE A 43 -11.20 -20.02 -0.26
N GLU A 44 -10.85 -20.86 0.71
CA GLU A 44 -11.59 -22.07 1.09
C GLU A 44 -13.00 -21.80 1.64
N LYS A 45 -13.32 -20.56 2.00
CA LYS A 45 -14.68 -20.19 2.42
C LYS A 45 -15.67 -20.11 1.24
N GLY A 46 -15.15 -20.17 0.00
CA GLY A 46 -15.95 -20.23 -1.22
C GLY A 46 -16.54 -18.89 -1.66
N LEU A 47 -17.10 -18.88 -2.87
CA LEU A 47 -17.66 -17.66 -3.46
C LEU A 47 -18.81 -17.04 -2.67
N PRO A 48 -19.74 -17.78 -2.04
CA PRO A 48 -20.81 -17.15 -1.26
C PRO A 48 -20.28 -16.28 -0.11
N TYR A 49 -19.15 -16.67 0.50
CA TYR A 49 -18.47 -15.84 1.51
C TYR A 49 -17.92 -14.55 0.90
N TYR A 50 -17.37 -14.60 -0.32
CA TYR A 50 -16.82 -13.44 -1.00
C TYR A 50 -17.91 -12.49 -1.49
N GLU A 51 -18.95 -13.01 -2.12
CA GLU A 51 -20.07 -12.23 -2.66
C GLU A 51 -20.83 -11.47 -1.57
N ALA A 52 -20.87 -12.00 -0.34
CA ALA A 52 -21.51 -11.34 0.79
C ALA A 52 -20.88 -9.98 1.13
N GLU A 53 -19.59 -9.78 0.81
CA GLU A 53 -18.90 -8.50 1.03
C GLU A 53 -19.40 -7.40 0.07
N PHE A 54 -20.14 -7.74 -0.99
CA PHE A 54 -20.61 -6.83 -2.03
C PHE A 54 -22.13 -6.54 -2.00
N GLN A 55 -22.82 -6.84 -0.90
CA GLN A 55 -24.27 -6.62 -0.76
C GLN A 55 -24.71 -5.16 -0.85
N GLY A 56 -23.81 -4.20 -0.63
CA GLY A 56 -24.10 -2.76 -0.71
C GLY A 56 -24.01 -2.16 -2.12
N TRP A 57 -23.77 -2.98 -3.15
CA TRP A 57 -23.68 -2.52 -4.53
C TRP A 57 -25.05 -2.05 -5.06
N HIS A 58 -25.04 -0.91 -5.74
CA HIS A 58 -26.21 -0.19 -6.27
C HIS A 58 -26.05 0.16 -7.76
N ASN A 59 -25.54 -0.78 -8.56
CA ASN A 59 -25.32 -0.66 -10.02
C ASN A 59 -24.13 0.22 -10.45
N GLU A 60 -23.17 0.46 -9.56
CA GLU A 60 -21.90 1.06 -9.91
C GLU A 60 -21.20 0.23 -10.99
N LYS A 61 -20.56 0.92 -11.95
CA LYS A 61 -19.88 0.28 -13.08
C LYS A 61 -18.65 -0.49 -12.66
N ALA A 62 -17.84 0.10 -11.79
CA ALA A 62 -16.63 -0.54 -11.28
C ALA A 62 -16.89 -1.03 -9.85
N VAL A 63 -16.73 -2.33 -9.64
CA VAL A 63 -16.95 -2.99 -8.35
C VAL A 63 -15.68 -3.70 -7.99
N GLY A 64 -15.09 -3.40 -6.83
CA GLY A 64 -13.78 -3.95 -6.52
C GLY A 64 -13.41 -3.94 -5.06
N GLU A 65 -12.27 -4.54 -4.79
CA GLU A 65 -11.65 -4.55 -3.48
C GLU A 65 -10.14 -4.31 -3.59
N ILE A 66 -9.49 -3.98 -2.48
CA ILE A 66 -8.06 -3.69 -2.44
C ILE A 66 -7.46 -4.47 -1.29
N THR A 67 -6.76 -5.55 -1.63
CA THR A 67 -5.97 -6.37 -0.72
C THR A 67 -4.52 -6.41 -1.22
N PRO A 68 -3.65 -5.50 -0.72
CA PRO A 68 -2.30 -5.34 -1.26
C PRO A 68 -1.38 -6.55 -1.11
N LYS A 69 -1.73 -7.53 -0.28
CA LYS A 69 -0.93 -8.74 -0.09
C LYS A 69 -1.04 -9.71 -1.26
N TYR A 70 -2.08 -9.61 -2.09
CA TYR A 70 -2.31 -10.50 -3.23
C TYR A 70 -1.09 -10.59 -4.17
N LEU A 71 -0.38 -9.48 -4.38
CA LEU A 71 0.80 -9.42 -5.24
C LEU A 71 1.87 -10.47 -4.88
N HIS A 72 2.06 -10.77 -3.59
CA HIS A 72 3.19 -11.57 -3.12
C HIS A 72 2.91 -13.07 -3.09
N HIS A 73 1.66 -13.47 -2.83
CA HIS A 73 1.29 -14.88 -2.69
C HIS A 73 1.27 -15.61 -4.05
N GLU A 74 1.90 -16.78 -4.11
CA GLU A 74 2.13 -17.52 -5.36
C GLU A 74 0.84 -18.02 -6.02
N ASP A 75 -0.09 -18.57 -5.24
CA ASP A 75 -1.33 -19.13 -5.76
C ASP A 75 -2.36 -18.08 -6.17
N VAL A 76 -2.21 -16.83 -5.72
CA VAL A 76 -3.27 -15.82 -5.80
C VAL A 76 -3.57 -15.44 -7.25
N ALA A 77 -2.55 -15.29 -8.11
CA ALA A 77 -2.76 -14.98 -9.51
C ALA A 77 -3.62 -16.04 -10.21
N ASN A 78 -3.35 -17.33 -9.95
CA ASN A 78 -4.11 -18.45 -10.51
C ASN A 78 -5.56 -18.49 -9.98
N ARG A 79 -5.74 -18.27 -8.66
CA ARG A 79 -7.08 -18.23 -8.03
C ARG A 79 -7.93 -17.07 -8.57
N ILE A 80 -7.33 -15.88 -8.73
CA ILE A 80 -7.99 -14.74 -9.36
C ILE A 80 -8.33 -15.09 -10.82
N LYS A 81 -7.41 -15.68 -11.60
CA LYS A 81 -7.67 -16.00 -13.00
C LYS A 81 -8.83 -16.99 -13.16
N ALA A 82 -8.90 -18.01 -12.30
CA ALA A 82 -9.97 -18.99 -12.31
C ALA A 82 -11.33 -18.39 -11.91
N THR A 83 -11.33 -17.37 -11.05
CA THR A 83 -12.57 -16.80 -10.48
C THR A 83 -13.07 -15.57 -11.24
N LEU A 84 -12.15 -14.68 -11.63
CA LEU A 84 -12.39 -13.36 -12.19
C LEU A 84 -11.51 -13.15 -13.44
N PRO A 85 -11.67 -13.94 -14.52
CA PRO A 85 -10.74 -13.94 -15.65
C PRO A 85 -10.64 -12.61 -16.39
N HIS A 86 -11.68 -11.78 -16.28
CA HIS A 86 -11.80 -10.46 -16.92
C HIS A 86 -11.57 -9.28 -15.94
N ALA A 87 -11.20 -9.55 -14.68
CA ALA A 87 -10.97 -8.47 -13.73
C ALA A 87 -9.78 -7.60 -14.13
N LYS A 88 -9.92 -6.30 -13.87
CA LYS A 88 -8.83 -5.33 -13.96
C LYS A 88 -8.01 -5.33 -12.68
N LEU A 89 -6.69 -5.34 -12.80
CA LEU A 89 -5.77 -5.44 -11.67
C LEU A 89 -5.00 -4.13 -11.53
N ILE A 90 -5.05 -3.56 -10.33
CA ILE A 90 -4.35 -2.32 -9.97
C ILE A 90 -3.18 -2.70 -9.07
N VAL A 91 -1.98 -2.33 -9.52
CA VAL A 91 -0.74 -2.45 -8.76
C VAL A 91 -0.18 -1.06 -8.54
N SER A 92 0.22 -0.76 -7.32
CA SER A 92 0.96 0.44 -6.97
C SER A 92 2.29 0.04 -6.36
N LEU A 93 3.39 0.44 -6.98
CA LEU A 93 4.74 0.11 -6.56
C LEU A 93 5.41 1.34 -5.95
N ARG A 94 6.35 1.12 -5.03
CA ARG A 94 7.16 2.18 -4.41
C ARG A 94 8.62 1.72 -4.48
N ASN A 95 9.57 2.65 -4.48
CA ASN A 95 10.98 2.30 -4.26
C ASN A 95 11.10 1.18 -3.22
N PRO A 96 11.65 0.00 -3.58
CA PRO A 96 11.55 -1.20 -2.76
C PRO A 96 12.26 -1.05 -1.40
N ILE A 97 13.29 -0.21 -1.34
CA ILE A 97 14.02 0.15 -0.10
C ILE A 97 13.09 0.91 0.85
N ASP A 98 12.43 1.96 0.35
CA ASP A 98 11.55 2.80 1.16
C ASP A 98 10.27 2.05 1.56
N ARG A 99 9.79 1.17 0.68
CA ARG A 99 8.68 0.25 0.96
C ARG A 99 9.03 -0.71 2.10
N ALA A 100 10.20 -1.35 2.05
CA ALA A 100 10.69 -2.24 3.11
C ALA A 100 10.83 -1.48 4.44
N TYR A 101 11.42 -0.30 4.42
CA TYR A 101 11.60 0.53 5.59
C TYR A 101 10.26 0.98 6.21
N SER A 102 9.31 1.39 5.37
CA SER A 102 7.95 1.73 5.78
C SER A 102 7.20 0.53 6.37
N SER A 103 7.43 -0.68 5.84
CA SER A 103 6.86 -1.92 6.34
C SER A 103 7.40 -2.28 7.72
N TYR A 104 8.71 -2.14 7.94
CA TYR A 104 9.33 -2.31 9.24
C TYR A 104 8.72 -1.40 10.30
N TRP A 105 8.62 -0.10 10.03
CA TRP A 105 8.04 0.85 10.98
C TRP A 105 6.55 0.59 11.25
N LYS A 106 5.80 0.15 10.24
CA LYS A 106 4.41 -0.27 10.42
C LYS A 106 4.30 -1.51 11.31
N SER A 107 5.15 -2.52 11.12
CA SER A 107 5.21 -3.71 11.96
C SER A 107 5.52 -3.35 13.41
N ARG A 108 6.54 -2.51 13.62
CA ARG A 108 6.96 -2.08 14.96
C ARG A 108 5.86 -1.31 15.70
N ALA A 109 5.10 -0.48 14.98
CA ALA A 109 3.97 0.23 15.57
C ALA A 109 2.81 -0.70 15.96
N SER A 110 2.65 -1.83 15.27
CA SER A 110 1.63 -2.84 15.59
C SER A 110 2.07 -3.82 16.69
N PHE A 111 3.39 -4.04 16.85
CA PHE A 111 3.96 -5.01 17.79
C PHE A 111 5.13 -4.37 18.58
N PRO A 112 4.84 -3.49 19.56
CA PRO A 112 5.87 -2.72 20.26
C PRO A 112 6.79 -3.57 21.16
N ASP A 113 6.37 -4.78 21.54
CA ASP A 113 7.07 -5.66 22.49
C ASP A 113 8.07 -6.64 21.85
N GLU A 114 8.21 -6.65 20.52
CA GLU A 114 9.21 -7.50 19.85
C GLU A 114 10.65 -7.01 20.12
N LYS A 115 11.50 -7.90 20.66
CA LYS A 115 12.91 -7.65 21.01
C LYS A 115 13.84 -7.30 19.82
N LEU A 116 13.35 -7.33 18.58
CA LEU A 116 14.12 -6.93 17.40
C LEU A 116 13.95 -5.42 17.20
N THR A 117 14.96 -4.65 17.60
CA THR A 117 14.78 -3.21 17.79
C THR A 117 15.09 -2.40 16.55
N THR A 118 15.91 -2.89 15.62
CA THR A 118 16.38 -2.11 14.46
C THR A 118 15.97 -2.71 13.11
N PHE A 119 15.90 -1.86 12.08
CA PHE A 119 15.69 -2.29 10.69
C PHE A 119 16.81 -3.22 10.20
N ALA A 120 18.05 -2.96 10.63
CA ALA A 120 19.24 -3.75 10.27
C ALA A 120 19.15 -5.20 10.77
N GLU A 121 18.64 -5.42 11.97
CA GLU A 121 18.41 -6.77 12.52
C GLU A 121 17.20 -7.42 11.86
N ARG A 122 16.09 -6.70 11.74
CA ARG A 122 14.82 -7.24 11.22
C ARG A 122 14.97 -7.78 9.80
N ARG A 123 15.69 -7.09 8.92
CA ARG A 123 15.91 -7.55 7.53
C ARG A 123 16.73 -8.84 7.44
N LYS A 124 17.57 -9.14 8.44
CA LYS A 124 18.37 -10.38 8.47
C LYS A 124 17.56 -11.59 8.90
N VAL A 125 16.52 -11.37 9.72
CA VAL A 125 15.69 -12.45 10.27
C VAL A 125 14.34 -12.61 9.56
N LEU A 126 13.91 -11.62 8.77
CA LEU A 126 12.72 -11.68 7.91
C LEU A 126 13.08 -11.37 6.46
N PRO A 127 13.54 -12.37 5.69
CA PRO A 127 13.83 -12.22 4.26
C PRO A 127 12.65 -11.64 3.47
N ASP A 128 11.41 -11.99 3.82
CA ASP A 128 10.16 -11.47 3.23
C ASP A 128 10.10 -9.93 3.18
N LEU A 129 10.75 -9.24 4.13
CA LEU A 129 10.82 -7.78 4.14
C LEU A 129 11.57 -7.24 2.92
N ILE A 130 12.56 -7.97 2.42
CA ILE A 130 13.33 -7.62 1.23
C ILE A 130 12.72 -8.27 -0.01
N GLU A 131 12.31 -9.52 0.08
CA GLU A 131 11.75 -10.28 -1.04
C GLU A 131 10.46 -9.65 -1.59
N ALA A 132 9.62 -9.06 -0.74
CA ALA A 132 8.43 -8.33 -1.18
C ALA A 132 8.75 -7.10 -2.07
N GLY A 133 10.00 -6.64 -2.12
CA GLY A 133 10.46 -5.61 -3.06
C GLY A 133 10.95 -6.15 -4.40
N LEU A 134 11.04 -7.47 -4.58
CA LEU A 134 11.47 -8.11 -5.83
C LEU A 134 10.31 -8.18 -6.84
N TYR A 135 9.78 -7.01 -7.20
CA TYR A 135 8.52 -6.88 -7.93
C TYR A 135 8.49 -7.61 -9.27
N HIS A 136 9.62 -7.73 -9.98
CA HIS A 136 9.69 -8.48 -11.24
C HIS A 136 9.19 -9.92 -11.06
N LYS A 137 9.62 -10.62 -10.00
CA LYS A 137 9.16 -11.99 -9.69
C LYS A 137 7.65 -12.05 -9.44
N HIS A 138 7.15 -11.02 -8.79
CA HIS A 138 5.75 -10.99 -8.38
C HIS A 138 4.82 -10.70 -9.55
N LEU A 139 5.16 -9.69 -10.35
CA LEU A 139 4.39 -9.27 -11.52
C LEU A 139 4.46 -10.27 -12.66
N GLU A 140 5.56 -10.99 -12.84
CA GLU A 140 5.69 -12.03 -13.86
C GLU A 140 4.52 -13.04 -13.77
N ARG A 141 4.16 -13.50 -12.56
CA ARG A 141 3.03 -14.42 -12.35
C ARG A 141 1.69 -13.84 -12.81
N TYR A 142 1.50 -12.54 -12.64
CA TYR A 142 0.29 -11.86 -13.09
C TYR A 142 0.27 -11.67 -14.61
N PHE A 143 1.39 -11.26 -15.20
CA PHE A 143 1.51 -11.14 -16.66
C PHE A 143 1.43 -12.49 -17.41
N GLN A 144 1.77 -13.60 -16.76
CA GLN A 144 1.54 -14.94 -17.31
C GLN A 144 0.06 -15.35 -17.31
N ASN A 145 -0.76 -14.79 -16.42
CA ASN A 145 -2.17 -15.16 -16.26
C ASN A 145 -3.15 -14.16 -16.90
N PHE A 146 -2.75 -12.90 -17.04
CA PHE A 146 -3.60 -11.81 -17.51
C PHE A 146 -2.93 -11.06 -18.66
N PRO A 147 -3.71 -10.65 -19.67
CA PRO A 147 -3.21 -9.77 -20.73
C PRO A 147 -2.78 -8.43 -20.14
N ARG A 148 -1.84 -7.77 -20.81
CA ARG A 148 -1.18 -6.55 -20.29
C ARG A 148 -2.18 -5.43 -20.02
N GLU A 149 -3.22 -5.33 -20.82
CA GLU A 149 -4.28 -4.32 -20.75
C GLU A 149 -5.19 -4.50 -19.53
N GLN A 150 -5.19 -5.67 -18.89
CA GLN A 150 -5.91 -5.91 -17.64
C GLN A 150 -5.10 -5.50 -16.40
N ILE A 151 -3.85 -5.05 -16.54
CA ILE A 151 -2.98 -4.70 -15.41
C ILE A 151 -2.50 -3.26 -15.56
N THR A 152 -2.88 -2.40 -14.64
CA THR A 152 -2.27 -1.07 -14.51
C THR A 152 -1.24 -1.08 -13.37
N VAL A 153 -0.05 -0.56 -13.66
CA VAL A 153 1.04 -0.42 -12.69
C VAL A 153 1.31 1.06 -12.46
N LEU A 154 0.98 1.52 -11.26
CA LEU A 154 1.19 2.87 -10.76
C LEU A 154 2.50 2.93 -9.98
N LEU A 155 3.19 4.06 -10.06
CA LEU A 155 4.33 4.36 -9.20
C LEU A 155 3.89 5.31 -8.09
N PHE A 156 4.31 5.01 -6.87
CA PHE A 156 4.05 5.86 -5.71
C PHE A 156 4.63 7.26 -5.91
N ASP A 157 5.79 7.36 -6.57
CA ASP A 157 6.42 8.61 -6.95
C ASP A 157 5.51 9.47 -7.86
N ASP A 158 4.77 8.84 -8.80
CA ASP A 158 3.78 9.53 -9.63
C ASP A 158 2.57 9.98 -8.81
N ILE A 159 2.13 9.19 -7.83
CA ILE A 159 1.01 9.58 -6.94
C ILE A 159 1.40 10.82 -6.14
N GLU A 160 2.65 10.91 -5.66
CA GLU A 160 3.15 12.07 -4.92
C GLU A 160 3.34 13.30 -5.82
N ALA A 161 3.92 13.12 -7.01
CA ALA A 161 4.25 14.23 -7.89
C ALA A 161 3.06 14.73 -8.73
N ARG A 162 2.15 13.82 -9.13
CA ARG A 162 1.12 14.06 -10.16
C ARG A 162 -0.23 13.38 -9.83
N PRO A 163 -0.78 13.55 -8.60
CA PRO A 163 -1.95 12.78 -8.13
C PRO A 163 -3.17 12.89 -9.06
N ASP A 164 -3.43 14.07 -9.63
CA ASP A 164 -4.52 14.33 -10.57
C ASP A 164 -4.43 13.47 -11.82
N SER A 165 -3.24 13.38 -12.43
CA SER A 165 -3.01 12.57 -13.64
C SER A 165 -3.17 11.10 -13.31
N VAL A 166 -2.58 10.63 -12.21
CA VAL A 166 -2.65 9.22 -11.82
C VAL A 166 -4.09 8.80 -11.58
N LEU A 167 -4.88 9.63 -10.88
CA LEU A 167 -6.26 9.27 -10.61
C LEU A 167 -7.14 9.31 -11.86
N ARG A 168 -6.91 10.29 -12.75
CA ARG A 168 -7.58 10.36 -14.05
C ARG A 168 -7.33 9.09 -14.88
N ASP A 169 -6.07 8.67 -14.97
CA ASP A 169 -5.67 7.47 -15.71
C ASP A 169 -6.28 6.22 -15.07
N LEU A 170 -6.36 6.18 -13.73
CA LEU A 170 -6.98 5.09 -13.00
C LEU A 170 -8.50 5.01 -13.22
N PHE A 171 -9.20 6.14 -13.25
CA PHE A 171 -10.63 6.20 -13.58
C PHE A 171 -10.90 5.79 -15.03
N ALA A 172 -10.07 6.26 -15.97
CA ALA A 172 -10.15 5.82 -17.37
C ALA A 172 -9.91 4.32 -17.49
N PHE A 173 -8.91 3.78 -16.79
CA PHE A 173 -8.64 2.35 -16.72
C PHE A 173 -9.85 1.58 -16.16
N LEU A 174 -10.56 2.11 -15.17
CA LEU A 174 -11.78 1.51 -14.61
C LEU A 174 -13.05 1.80 -15.42
N GLU A 175 -12.96 2.50 -16.55
CA GLU A 175 -14.09 2.87 -17.43
C GLU A 175 -15.19 3.69 -16.72
N VAL A 176 -14.78 4.55 -15.78
CA VAL A 176 -15.67 5.53 -15.13
C VAL A 176 -15.27 6.96 -15.53
N ASP A 177 -16.02 7.96 -15.07
CA ASP A 177 -15.79 9.36 -15.43
C ASP A 177 -14.39 9.84 -14.97
N PRO A 178 -13.45 10.11 -15.91
CA PRO A 178 -12.10 10.50 -15.56
C PRO A 178 -12.01 11.95 -15.07
N THR A 179 -13.10 12.73 -15.13
CA THR A 179 -13.16 14.13 -14.72
C THR A 179 -13.60 14.31 -13.27
N PHE A 180 -14.07 13.25 -12.61
CA PHE A 180 -14.44 13.29 -11.20
C PHE A 180 -13.22 13.64 -10.32
N VAL A 181 -13.42 14.52 -9.34
CA VAL A 181 -12.36 14.93 -8.40
C VAL A 181 -12.77 14.59 -6.97
N PRO A 182 -12.17 13.56 -6.35
CA PRO A 182 -12.43 13.26 -4.95
C PRO A 182 -11.94 14.37 -4.02
N SER A 183 -12.68 14.59 -2.93
CA SER A 183 -12.31 15.56 -1.89
C SER A 183 -10.97 15.26 -1.20
N THR A 184 -10.49 14.02 -1.27
CA THR A 184 -9.24 13.59 -0.63
C THR A 184 -8.03 13.53 -1.57
N LEU A 185 -8.17 14.00 -2.81
CA LEU A 185 -7.13 13.87 -3.85
C LEU A 185 -5.77 14.37 -3.37
N HIS A 186 -5.73 15.58 -2.81
CA HIS A 186 -4.51 16.25 -2.34
C HIS A 186 -4.21 16.03 -0.85
N ASN A 187 -4.95 15.13 -0.18
CA ASN A 187 -4.64 14.79 1.20
C ASN A 187 -3.30 14.05 1.27
N LYS A 188 -2.54 14.30 2.33
CA LYS A 188 -1.23 13.67 2.54
C LYS A 188 -1.31 12.15 2.42
N ILE A 189 -0.57 11.60 1.47
CA ILE A 189 -0.42 10.16 1.29
C ILE A 189 0.30 9.62 2.54
N ASN A 190 -0.24 8.55 3.14
CA ASN A 190 0.16 8.01 4.46
C ASN A 190 -0.38 8.72 5.72
N ALA A 191 -1.37 9.61 5.61
CA ALA A 191 -2.04 10.22 6.78
C ALA A 191 -2.70 9.22 7.77
N GLY A 192 -2.78 7.92 7.43
CA GLY A 192 -3.24 6.85 8.32
C GLY A 192 -2.34 6.58 9.54
N ALA A 193 -1.15 7.17 9.63
CA ALA A 193 -0.38 7.19 10.88
C ALA A 193 -1.06 8.03 11.99
N ALA A 194 -1.98 8.93 11.63
CA ALA A 194 -2.68 9.82 12.58
C ALA A 194 -3.73 9.10 13.47
N GLN A 195 -4.14 7.87 13.14
CA GLN A 195 -5.09 7.12 13.99
C GLN A 195 -4.49 6.70 15.36
N GLY A 196 -3.17 6.86 15.57
CA GLY A 196 -2.52 6.69 16.87
C GLY A 196 -2.60 7.90 17.81
N GLN A 197 -3.17 9.05 17.39
CA GLN A 197 -3.20 10.26 18.22
C GLN A 197 -4.15 10.15 19.42
N MET A 198 -5.25 9.41 19.31
CA MET A 198 -6.29 9.36 20.36
C MET A 198 -5.85 8.62 21.64
N GLY A 199 -4.88 7.70 21.53
CA GLY A 199 -4.26 7.04 22.69
C GLY A 199 -3.13 7.87 23.32
N ARG A 200 -2.43 8.69 22.52
CA ARG A 200 -1.29 9.49 22.96
C ARG A 200 -1.70 10.77 23.70
N SER A 201 -2.84 11.38 23.35
CA SER A 201 -3.34 12.58 24.04
C SER A 201 -3.62 12.33 25.52
N LYS A 202 -4.19 11.16 25.87
CA LYS A 202 -4.43 10.76 27.27
C LYS A 202 -3.14 10.55 28.06
N ILE A 203 -2.11 9.98 27.44
CA ILE A 203 -0.80 9.76 28.08
C ILE A 203 -0.08 11.09 28.29
N LEU A 204 -0.13 12.00 27.31
CA LEU A 204 0.44 13.35 27.45
C LEU A 204 -0.30 14.18 28.51
N GLU A 205 -1.63 14.10 28.57
CA GLU A 205 -2.43 14.74 29.63
C GLU A 205 -2.05 14.22 31.02
N MET A 206 -1.82 12.91 31.15
CA MET A 206 -1.41 12.30 32.40
C MET A 206 -0.01 12.78 32.83
N LEU A 207 0.96 12.80 31.91
CA LEU A 207 2.33 13.25 32.20
C LEU A 207 2.42 14.76 32.48
N ALA A 208 1.63 15.58 31.79
CA ALA A 208 1.56 17.02 32.02
C ALA A 208 1.04 17.37 33.42
N ARG A 209 0.15 16.53 33.98
CA ARG A 209 -0.33 16.66 35.37
C ARG A 209 0.74 16.30 36.40
N THR A 210 1.66 15.39 36.08
CA THR A 210 2.66 14.88 37.03
C THR A 210 3.94 15.71 37.08
N PHE A 211 4.42 16.23 35.95
CA PHE A 211 5.78 16.83 35.85
C PHE A 211 5.80 18.36 35.67
N GLY A 212 4.65 19.01 35.51
CA GLY A 212 4.53 20.47 35.42
C GLY A 212 4.95 21.08 34.06
N ARG A 213 4.38 22.25 33.75
CA ARG A 213 4.44 22.90 32.42
C ARG A 213 5.86 23.22 31.90
N LEU A 214 6.83 23.45 32.78
CA LEU A 214 8.18 23.88 32.37
C LEU A 214 9.04 22.71 31.84
N HIS A 215 8.81 21.49 32.33
CA HIS A 215 9.46 20.28 31.80
C HIS A 215 8.89 19.91 30.41
N MET A 216 7.60 20.23 30.19
CA MET A 216 6.93 20.01 28.91
C MET A 216 7.46 20.88 27.77
N ALA A 217 7.96 22.10 28.02
CA ALA A 217 8.47 22.97 26.95
C ALA A 217 9.78 22.47 26.31
N LYS A 218 10.66 21.82 27.10
CA LYS A 218 11.87 21.15 26.55
C LYS A 218 11.54 19.84 25.85
N MET A 219 10.50 19.14 26.33
CA MET A 219 10.02 17.91 25.72
C MET A 219 9.15 18.18 24.49
N SER A 220 8.51 19.35 24.39
CA SER A 220 7.66 19.74 23.25
C SER A 220 8.48 19.97 21.99
N ALA A 221 9.69 20.51 22.08
CA ALA A 221 10.59 20.65 20.93
C ALA A 221 11.03 19.26 20.39
N THR A 222 11.29 18.31 21.29
CA THR A 222 11.59 16.91 20.93
C THR A 222 10.35 16.17 20.41
N LEU A 223 9.17 16.51 20.93
CA LEU A 223 7.87 16.00 20.48
C LEU A 223 7.40 16.64 19.17
N GLU A 224 7.82 17.86 18.84
CA GLU A 224 7.57 18.50 17.53
C GLU A 224 8.40 17.83 16.44
N ALA A 225 9.64 17.45 16.73
CA ALA A 225 10.44 16.60 15.85
C ALA A 225 9.84 15.18 15.70
N ALA A 226 9.25 14.63 16.78
CA ALA A 226 8.52 13.35 16.76
C ALA A 226 7.07 13.44 16.25
N ASN A 227 6.53 14.66 16.06
CA ASN A 227 5.24 14.96 15.44
C ASN A 227 5.35 15.07 13.92
N SER A 228 6.57 14.99 13.37
CA SER A 228 6.71 14.72 11.95
C SER A 228 6.09 13.34 11.68
N SER A 229 5.18 13.28 10.72
CA SER A 229 4.71 12.01 10.14
C SER A 229 5.83 11.26 9.39
N GLU A 230 7.08 11.69 9.54
CA GLU A 230 8.24 11.27 8.79
C GLU A 230 8.97 10.20 9.59
N LEU A 231 9.25 9.10 8.91
CA LEU A 231 10.01 8.00 9.50
C LEU A 231 11.44 8.51 9.77
N PRO A 232 12.09 8.07 10.88
CA PRO A 232 13.50 8.36 11.08
C PRO A 232 14.33 8.01 9.83
N PRO A 233 15.40 8.74 9.51
CA PRO A 233 16.19 8.44 8.33
C PRO A 233 16.85 7.04 8.44
N MET A 234 16.91 6.33 7.32
CA MET A 234 17.69 5.09 7.20
C MET A 234 19.20 5.41 7.17
N SER A 235 20.03 4.53 7.73
CA SER A 235 21.49 4.67 7.61
C SER A 235 21.91 4.63 6.12
N PRO A 236 22.84 5.51 5.70
CA PRO A 236 23.37 5.51 4.33
C PRO A 236 23.97 4.17 3.91
N GLU A 237 24.64 3.48 4.84
CA GLU A 237 25.30 2.18 4.60
C GLU A 237 24.27 1.11 4.28
N ILE A 238 23.17 1.05 5.04
CA ILE A 238 22.08 0.10 4.79
C ILE A 238 21.38 0.43 3.46
N ARG A 239 21.20 1.72 3.15
CA ARG A 239 20.62 2.12 1.86
C ARG A 239 21.50 1.69 0.70
N ALA A 240 22.82 1.88 0.79
CA ALA A 240 23.77 1.45 -0.24
C ALA A 240 23.74 -0.08 -0.44
N GLU A 241 23.71 -0.86 0.64
CA GLU A 241 23.58 -2.33 0.56
C GLU A 241 22.28 -2.77 -0.13
N LEU A 242 21.15 -2.17 0.25
CA LEU A 242 19.86 -2.49 -0.38
C LEU A 242 19.79 -2.02 -1.84
N THR A 243 20.46 -0.91 -2.17
CA THR A 243 20.59 -0.43 -3.55
C THR A 243 21.30 -1.47 -4.41
N GLU A 244 22.39 -2.07 -3.90
CA GLU A 244 23.06 -3.18 -4.58
C GLU A 244 22.12 -4.38 -4.79
N ILE A 245 21.41 -4.79 -3.73
CA ILE A 245 20.49 -5.93 -3.77
C ILE A 245 19.39 -5.73 -4.82
N TYR A 246 18.83 -4.52 -4.93
CA TYR A 246 17.75 -4.23 -5.85
C TYR A 246 18.20 -3.78 -7.24
N ARG A 247 19.49 -3.54 -7.49
CA ARG A 247 20.00 -3.00 -8.76
C ARG A 247 19.54 -3.82 -9.96
N GLN A 248 19.86 -5.11 -10.00
CA GLN A 248 19.46 -5.99 -11.11
C GLN A 248 17.94 -6.26 -11.12
N PRO A 249 17.28 -6.57 -9.99
CA PRO A 249 15.81 -6.65 -9.91
C PRO A 249 15.06 -5.44 -10.48
N ASN A 250 15.51 -4.22 -10.20
CA ASN A 250 14.90 -2.99 -10.68
C ASN A 250 15.21 -2.75 -12.16
N ALA A 251 16.35 -3.23 -12.66
CA ALA A 251 16.64 -3.19 -14.09
C ALA A 251 15.67 -4.06 -14.89
N ILE A 252 15.45 -5.31 -14.45
CA ILE A 252 14.46 -6.22 -15.05
C ILE A 252 13.06 -5.63 -14.96
N LEU A 253 12.70 -5.05 -13.81
CA LEU A 253 11.39 -4.42 -13.63
C LEU A 253 11.18 -3.23 -14.58
N GLN A 254 12.19 -2.40 -14.79
CA GLN A 254 12.12 -1.27 -15.70
C GLN A 254 11.84 -1.73 -17.14
N GLU A 255 12.54 -2.76 -17.61
CA GLU A 255 12.29 -3.36 -18.93
C GLU A 255 10.89 -3.98 -19.00
N MET A 256 10.50 -4.73 -17.95
CA MET A 256 9.17 -5.33 -17.86
C MET A 256 8.04 -4.30 -17.92
N LEU A 257 8.24 -3.12 -17.32
CA LEU A 257 7.22 -2.07 -17.25
C LEU A 257 7.26 -1.10 -18.43
N ASP A 258 8.37 -1.06 -19.18
CA ASP A 258 8.68 0.03 -20.14
C ASP A 258 8.56 1.41 -19.46
N ARG A 259 9.17 1.54 -18.29
CA ARG A 259 9.10 2.74 -17.44
C ARG A 259 10.45 3.05 -16.83
N ASP A 260 10.83 4.33 -16.82
CA ASP A 260 12.06 4.76 -16.16
C ASP A 260 11.95 4.57 -14.64
N LEU A 261 12.82 3.71 -14.10
CA LEU A 261 12.99 3.46 -12.67
C LEU A 261 14.42 3.79 -12.22
N SER A 262 15.13 4.64 -12.96
CA SER A 262 16.50 5.07 -12.64
C SER A 262 16.61 5.64 -11.23
N VAL A 263 15.57 6.34 -10.75
CA VAL A 263 15.47 6.87 -9.38
C VAL A 263 15.40 5.79 -8.29
N TRP A 264 15.21 4.52 -8.66
CA TRP A 264 15.23 3.38 -7.74
C TRP A 264 16.54 2.57 -7.80
N ARG A 265 17.52 2.99 -8.60
CA ARG A 265 18.81 2.31 -8.79
C ARG A 265 19.97 3.00 -8.06
#